data_AF-A0A2M8BI01-F1
#
_entry.id   AF-A0A2M8BI01-F1
#
_cell.length_a   1.000
_cell.length_b   1.000
_cell.length_c   1.000
_cell.angle_alpha   90.00
_cell.angle_beta   90.00
_cell.angle_gamma   90.00
#
_symmetry.space_group_name_H-M   'P 1'
#
loop_
_entity.id
_entity.type
_entity.pdbx_description
1 polymer ?
#
loop_
_entity_poly.entity_id
_entity_poly.type
_entity_poly.pdbx_seq_one_letter_code
_entity_poly.pdbx_strand_id
1 'polypeptide(L)'
;MTQGLHTEHTFEAEIEAHLRAHGYEPAFSHDFDRDLALFPQLVVDFVKTTQPKTWEKLEAILKDNLDALFIKEVCKVMDQRGSLEALRHGFKFYGQKVQLAYFKPGHQKNPDLWTLYGQNRLSVVRQLRYDPSNDNELDLVLCLNGVPVVTCELKNAMTGQKVGHAKQQYKTDRNPKAPLFVFKSRALVHFAVDSDEAWMTTQLEGVKTW
;
A
#
# COMPACT_ATOMS: atom_id res chain seq x y z
N MET A 1 13.15 0.86 -28.67
CA MET A 1 14.01 1.94 -28.17
C MET A 1 14.73 1.41 -26.95
N THR A 2 16.06 1.39 -26.95
CA THR A 2 16.87 0.98 -25.80
C THR A 2 16.63 1.98 -24.67
N GLN A 3 15.99 1.56 -23.57
CA GLN A 3 15.94 2.37 -22.36
C GLN A 3 17.38 2.54 -21.85
N GLY A 4 17.83 3.78 -21.73
CA GLY A 4 19.18 4.08 -21.26
C GLY A 4 19.36 3.63 -19.80
N LEU A 5 20.58 3.20 -19.46
CA LEU A 5 20.95 2.70 -18.12
C LEU A 5 20.67 3.69 -16.97
N HIS A 6 20.52 4.98 -17.31
CA HIS A 6 20.34 6.08 -16.36
C HIS A 6 18.92 6.65 -16.34
N THR A 7 17.92 5.95 -16.87
CA THR A 7 16.53 6.41 -16.78
C THR A 7 15.91 6.14 -15.41
N GLU A 8 14.89 6.92 -15.05
CA GLU A 8 14.03 6.70 -13.88
C GLU A 8 13.40 5.30 -13.91
N HIS A 9 12.90 4.87 -15.07
CA HIS A 9 12.37 3.53 -15.26
C HIS A 9 13.38 2.40 -15.00
N THR A 10 14.67 2.61 -15.33
CA THR A 10 15.72 1.62 -15.00
C THR A 10 15.94 1.60 -13.49
N PHE A 11 15.95 2.76 -12.84
CA PHE A 11 16.10 2.85 -11.39
C PHE A 11 14.94 2.19 -10.62
N GLU A 12 13.70 2.43 -11.04
CA GLU A 12 12.52 1.74 -10.52
C GLU A 12 12.65 0.21 -10.67
N ALA A 13 13.11 -0.27 -11.83
CA ALA A 13 13.25 -1.70 -12.12
C ALA A 13 14.30 -2.36 -11.21
N GLU A 14 15.42 -1.68 -10.96
CA GLU A 14 16.45 -2.16 -10.03
C GLU A 14 15.92 -2.22 -8.59
N ILE A 15 15.17 -1.22 -8.15
CA ILE A 15 14.55 -1.22 -6.81
C ILE A 15 13.53 -2.35 -6.69
N GLU A 16 12.65 -2.52 -7.68
CA GLU A 16 11.67 -3.61 -7.70
C GLU A 16 12.36 -4.98 -7.68
N ALA A 17 13.38 -5.18 -8.51
CA ALA A 17 14.15 -6.42 -8.53
C ALA A 17 14.80 -6.71 -7.17
N HIS A 18 15.38 -5.69 -6.53
CA HIS A 18 15.94 -5.80 -5.19
C HIS A 18 14.87 -6.19 -4.17
N LEU A 19 13.74 -5.49 -4.12
CA LEU A 19 12.64 -5.80 -3.19
C LEU A 19 12.10 -7.21 -3.38
N ARG A 20 11.97 -7.66 -4.64
CA ARG A 20 11.51 -9.01 -4.97
C ARG A 20 12.48 -10.09 -4.51
N ALA A 21 13.79 -9.85 -4.62
CA ALA A 21 14.80 -10.74 -4.03
C ALA A 21 14.72 -10.82 -2.50
N HIS A 22 14.02 -9.88 -1.85
CA HIS A 22 13.86 -9.77 -0.40
C HIS A 22 12.41 -9.99 0.08
N GLY A 23 11.60 -10.72 -0.70
CA GLY A 23 10.29 -11.21 -0.25
C GLY A 23 9.10 -10.31 -0.57
N TYR A 24 9.28 -9.28 -1.40
CA TYR A 24 8.15 -8.57 -2.00
C TYR A 24 7.63 -9.29 -3.24
N GLU A 25 6.33 -9.26 -3.44
CA GLU A 25 5.64 -9.76 -4.63
C GLU A 25 5.30 -8.59 -5.57
N PRO A 26 5.35 -8.76 -6.90
CA PRO A 26 4.85 -7.73 -7.81
C PRO A 26 3.33 -7.64 -7.72
N ALA A 27 2.80 -6.42 -7.74
CA ALA A 27 1.40 -6.13 -8.00
C ALA A 27 1.28 -5.06 -9.11
N PHE A 28 0.14 -5.00 -9.78
CA PHE A 28 0.02 -4.23 -11.02
C PHE A 28 -0.99 -3.10 -10.88
N SER A 29 -0.70 -1.94 -11.48
CA SER A 29 -1.56 -0.75 -11.37
C SER A 29 -3.01 -0.98 -11.84
N HIS A 30 -3.27 -1.95 -12.72
CA HIS A 30 -4.63 -2.23 -13.19
C HIS A 30 -5.49 -2.99 -12.17
N ASP A 31 -4.87 -3.63 -11.17
CA ASP A 31 -5.56 -4.32 -10.08
C ASP A 31 -5.89 -3.37 -8.91
N PHE A 32 -5.41 -2.13 -8.97
CA PHE A 32 -5.65 -1.12 -7.95
C PHE A 32 -6.99 -0.44 -8.15
N ASP A 33 -7.83 -0.46 -7.12
CA ASP A 33 -9.06 0.33 -7.11
C ASP A 33 -8.71 1.74 -6.66
N ARG A 34 -8.80 2.68 -7.61
CA ARG A 34 -8.41 4.08 -7.40
C ARG A 34 -9.37 4.82 -6.46
N ASP A 35 -10.65 4.48 -6.49
CA ASP A 35 -11.67 5.11 -5.64
C ASP A 35 -11.53 4.64 -4.19
N LEU A 36 -11.24 3.36 -3.99
CA LEU A 36 -11.03 2.76 -2.67
C LEU A 36 -9.60 2.96 -2.15
N ALA A 37 -8.66 3.26 -3.05
CA ALA A 37 -7.22 3.37 -2.82
C ALA A 37 -6.61 2.15 -2.12
N LEU A 38 -6.92 0.95 -2.61
CA LEU A 38 -6.34 -0.32 -2.17
C LEU A 38 -6.43 -1.39 -3.28
N PHE A 39 -5.85 -2.56 -3.04
CA PHE A 39 -6.00 -3.75 -3.89
C PHE A 39 -7.06 -4.70 -3.29
N PRO A 40 -8.32 -4.68 -3.76
CA PRO A 40 -9.42 -5.38 -3.07
C PRO A 40 -9.17 -6.90 -3.00
N GLN A 41 -8.71 -7.48 -4.10
CA GLN A 41 -8.48 -8.92 -4.17
C GLN A 41 -7.38 -9.37 -3.21
N LEU A 42 -6.27 -8.63 -3.11
CA LEU A 42 -5.18 -8.96 -2.19
C LEU A 42 -5.62 -8.91 -0.72
N VAL A 43 -6.48 -7.95 -0.36
CA VAL A 43 -7.06 -7.84 0.99
C VAL A 43 -7.95 -9.05 1.28
N VAL A 44 -8.84 -9.41 0.35
CA VAL A 44 -9.74 -10.57 0.47
C VAL A 44 -8.95 -11.87 0.56
N ASP A 45 -7.98 -12.08 -0.32
CA ASP A 45 -7.19 -13.31 -0.39
C ASP A 45 -6.38 -13.53 0.89
N PHE A 46 -5.81 -12.47 1.46
CA PHE A 46 -5.10 -12.55 2.73
C PHE A 46 -6.03 -13.03 3.85
N VAL A 47 -7.24 -12.46 3.95
CA VAL A 47 -8.20 -12.84 5.00
C VAL A 47 -8.73 -14.26 4.77
N LYS A 48 -9.08 -14.64 3.53
CA LYS A 48 -9.47 -16.02 3.17
C LYS A 48 -8.39 -17.02 3.56
N THR A 49 -7.12 -16.72 3.26
CA THR A 49 -5.97 -17.59 3.54
C THR A 49 -5.69 -17.73 5.03
N THR A 50 -5.70 -16.62 5.77
CA THR A 50 -5.28 -16.61 7.18
C THR A 50 -6.40 -16.92 8.17
N GLN A 51 -7.65 -16.67 7.78
CA GLN A 51 -8.83 -16.74 8.66
C GLN A 51 -9.99 -17.53 8.01
N PRO A 52 -9.75 -18.74 7.44
CA PRO A 52 -10.74 -19.46 6.63
C PRO A 52 -12.04 -19.76 7.38
N LYS A 53 -11.96 -20.19 8.65
CA LYS A 53 -13.14 -20.44 9.50
C LYS A 53 -13.98 -19.18 9.76
N THR A 54 -13.34 -18.02 9.83
CA THR A 54 -14.04 -16.74 9.96
C THR A 54 -14.72 -16.39 8.64
N TRP A 55 -14.01 -16.59 7.53
CA TRP A 55 -14.53 -16.32 6.19
C TRP A 55 -15.75 -17.18 5.85
N GLU A 56 -15.69 -18.50 6.09
CA GLU A 56 -16.81 -19.44 5.89
C GLU A 56 -18.08 -19.01 6.65
N LYS A 57 -17.93 -18.52 7.88
CA LYS A 57 -19.07 -18.01 8.67
C LYS A 57 -19.67 -16.74 8.07
N LEU A 58 -18.84 -15.85 7.57
CA LEU A 58 -19.29 -14.63 6.91
C LEU A 58 -19.98 -14.95 5.58
N GLU A 59 -19.44 -15.92 4.83
CA GLU A 59 -19.97 -16.38 3.55
C GLU A 59 -21.34 -17.04 3.71
N ALA A 60 -21.54 -17.83 4.77
CA ALA A 60 -22.84 -18.41 5.09
C ALA A 60 -23.95 -17.34 5.32
N ILE A 61 -23.57 -16.13 5.75
CA ILE A 61 -24.49 -15.02 6.04
C ILE A 61 -24.68 -14.13 4.80
N LEU A 62 -23.59 -13.76 4.15
CA LEU A 62 -23.55 -12.70 3.13
C LEU A 62 -23.53 -13.22 1.69
N LYS A 63 -23.16 -14.49 1.50
CA LYS A 63 -23.09 -15.18 0.21
C LYS A 63 -22.29 -14.35 -0.81
N ASP A 64 -22.81 -14.20 -2.02
CA ASP A 64 -22.17 -13.51 -3.14
C ASP A 64 -21.85 -12.03 -2.87
N ASN A 65 -22.45 -11.41 -1.85
CA ASN A 65 -22.18 -10.02 -1.49
C ASN A 65 -20.98 -9.84 -0.54
N LEU A 66 -20.39 -10.93 -0.05
CA LEU A 66 -19.37 -10.89 1.01
C LEU A 66 -18.19 -10.00 0.65
N ASP A 67 -17.52 -10.26 -0.47
CA ASP A 67 -16.28 -9.56 -0.86
C ASP A 67 -16.51 -8.05 -0.96
N ALA A 68 -17.59 -7.62 -1.64
CA ALA A 68 -17.94 -6.22 -1.82
C ALA A 68 -18.28 -5.51 -0.49
N LEU A 69 -19.09 -6.15 0.36
CA LEU A 69 -19.46 -5.60 1.68
C LEU A 69 -18.27 -5.57 2.63
N PHE A 70 -17.40 -6.58 2.57
CA PHE A 70 -16.20 -6.65 3.37
C PHE A 70 -15.23 -5.52 3.03
N ILE A 71 -14.92 -5.33 1.75
CA ILE A 71 -14.05 -4.25 1.28
C ILE A 71 -14.61 -2.87 1.63
N LYS A 72 -15.93 -2.68 1.50
CA LYS A 72 -16.59 -1.45 1.95
C LYS A 72 -16.38 -1.19 3.44
N GLU A 73 -16.51 -2.22 4.29
CA GLU A 73 -16.27 -2.05 5.73
C GLU A 73 -14.77 -1.81 6.02
N VAL A 74 -13.84 -2.47 5.31
CA VAL A 74 -12.40 -2.21 5.41
C VAL A 74 -12.10 -0.73 5.16
N CYS A 75 -12.59 -0.19 4.03
CA CYS A 75 -12.43 1.22 3.69
C CYS A 75 -13.00 2.14 4.77
N LYS A 76 -14.24 1.88 5.20
CA LYS A 76 -14.89 2.65 6.27
C LYS A 76 -14.10 2.64 7.58
N VAL A 77 -13.55 1.49 7.99
CA VAL A 77 -12.74 1.39 9.21
C VAL A 77 -11.45 2.19 9.08
N MET A 78 -10.77 2.11 7.92
CA MET A 78 -9.57 2.90 7.67
C MET A 78 -9.85 4.40 7.60
N ASP A 79 -10.95 4.81 6.99
CA ASP A 79 -11.36 6.22 6.92
C ASP A 79 -11.69 6.78 8.32
N GLN A 80 -12.27 5.97 9.20
CA GLN A 80 -12.69 6.40 10.54
C GLN A 80 -11.58 6.34 11.59
N ARG A 81 -10.70 5.34 11.53
CA ARG A 81 -9.70 5.04 12.58
C ARG A 81 -8.26 5.18 12.11
N GLY A 82 -8.04 5.24 10.81
CA GLY A 82 -6.75 5.18 10.15
C GLY A 82 -6.34 3.76 9.75
N SER A 83 -5.59 3.65 8.64
CA SER A 83 -5.09 2.39 8.11
C SER A 83 -4.14 1.68 9.07
N LEU A 84 -3.25 2.42 9.75
CA LEU A 84 -2.34 1.85 10.74
C LEU A 84 -3.08 1.16 11.89
N GLU A 85 -4.18 1.77 12.36
CA GLU A 85 -4.99 1.22 13.43
C GLU A 85 -5.78 -0.01 12.97
N ALA A 86 -6.37 0.08 11.77
CA ALA A 86 -7.05 -1.04 11.13
C ALA A 86 -6.12 -2.25 10.94
N LEU A 87 -4.88 -2.01 10.49
CA LEU A 87 -3.87 -3.06 10.31
C LEU A 87 -3.45 -3.68 11.64
N ARG A 88 -3.21 -2.87 12.69
CA ARG A 88 -2.73 -3.34 14.00
C ARG A 88 -3.76 -4.12 14.80
N HIS A 89 -5.02 -3.69 14.77
CA HIS A 89 -6.03 -4.22 15.69
C HIS A 89 -7.16 -4.96 14.98
N GLY A 90 -7.27 -4.81 13.66
CA GLY A 90 -8.37 -5.34 12.89
C GLY A 90 -9.70 -4.68 13.28
N PHE A 91 -10.81 -5.36 13.00
CA PHE A 91 -12.14 -4.85 13.33
C PHE A 91 -13.16 -5.99 13.48
N LYS A 92 -14.38 -5.64 13.88
CA LYS A 92 -15.51 -6.57 13.91
C LYS A 92 -16.35 -6.39 12.65
N PHE A 93 -16.69 -7.48 12.00
CA PHE A 93 -17.58 -7.53 10.83
C PHE A 93 -18.59 -8.65 11.04
N TYR A 94 -19.90 -8.32 11.06
CA TYR A 94 -20.98 -9.26 11.36
C TYR A 94 -20.69 -10.15 12.60
N GLY A 95 -20.19 -9.51 13.67
CA GLY A 95 -19.86 -10.17 14.93
C GLY A 95 -18.54 -10.97 14.94
N GLN A 96 -17.90 -11.20 13.79
CA GLN A 96 -16.60 -11.85 13.72
C GLN A 96 -15.46 -10.84 13.85
N LYS A 97 -14.38 -11.21 14.56
CA LYS A 97 -13.15 -10.42 14.58
C LYS A 97 -12.31 -10.78 13.36
N VAL A 98 -11.91 -9.76 12.59
CA VAL A 98 -11.06 -9.91 11.41
C VAL A 98 -9.77 -9.14 11.62
N GLN A 99 -8.64 -9.74 11.27
CA GLN A 99 -7.32 -9.10 11.20
C GLN A 99 -6.94 -8.80 9.76
N LEU A 100 -6.31 -7.64 9.52
CA LEU A 100 -5.81 -7.23 8.19
C LEU A 100 -4.28 -7.41 8.06
N ALA A 101 -3.60 -7.69 9.16
CA ALA A 101 -2.19 -8.07 9.19
C ALA A 101 -1.90 -8.83 10.49
N TYR A 102 -0.81 -9.60 10.49
CA TYR A 102 -0.24 -10.17 11.71
C TYR A 102 1.13 -9.53 11.97
N PHE A 103 1.45 -9.21 13.21
CA PHE A 103 2.74 -8.57 13.54
C PHE A 103 3.70 -9.60 14.12
N LYS A 104 5.00 -9.34 13.94
CA LYS A 104 6.06 -10.19 14.48
C LYS A 104 5.83 -10.43 15.97
N PRO A 105 5.65 -11.69 16.43
CA PRO A 105 5.42 -11.96 17.84
C PRO A 105 6.65 -11.60 18.69
N GLY A 106 6.42 -11.12 19.91
CA GLY A 106 7.50 -10.76 20.83
C GLY A 106 8.30 -11.95 21.40
N HIS A 107 7.77 -13.17 21.27
CA HIS A 107 8.42 -14.40 21.73
C HIS A 107 7.89 -15.63 20.98
N GLN A 108 8.61 -16.76 21.04
CA GLN A 108 8.28 -18.00 20.33
C GLN A 108 7.24 -18.91 21.02
N LYS A 109 6.54 -18.43 22.06
CA LYS A 109 5.58 -19.26 22.83
C LYS A 109 4.33 -19.71 22.05
N ASN A 110 3.97 -19.02 20.97
CA ASN A 110 2.82 -19.37 20.13
C ASN A 110 3.27 -19.51 18.66
N PRO A 111 3.59 -20.73 18.21
CA PRO A 111 4.03 -20.99 16.84
C PRO A 111 3.02 -20.55 15.78
N ASP A 112 1.71 -20.63 16.06
CA ASP A 112 0.68 -20.26 15.09
C ASP A 112 0.74 -18.77 14.74
N LEU A 113 1.10 -17.90 15.69
CA LEU A 113 1.27 -16.47 15.42
C LEU A 113 2.48 -16.20 14.52
N TRP A 114 3.52 -17.04 14.58
CA TRP A 114 4.65 -16.94 13.66
C TRP A 114 4.26 -17.41 12.25
N THR A 115 3.49 -18.50 12.15
CA THR A 115 2.92 -18.96 10.89
C THR A 115 2.08 -17.86 10.24
N LEU A 116 1.15 -17.27 10.99
CA LEU A 116 0.28 -16.18 10.51
C LEU A 116 1.08 -14.91 10.16
N TYR A 117 2.10 -14.56 10.93
CA TYR A 117 3.02 -13.47 10.57
C TYR A 117 3.72 -13.72 9.23
N GLY A 118 4.14 -14.97 8.98
CA GLY A 118 4.74 -15.39 7.71
C GLY A 118 3.76 -15.42 6.53
N GLN A 119 2.45 -15.29 6.77
CA GLN A 119 1.42 -15.21 5.73
C GLN A 119 1.12 -13.76 5.28
N ASN A 120 1.74 -12.75 5.90
CA ASN A 120 1.64 -11.40 5.35
C ASN A 120 2.33 -11.34 3.99
N ARG A 121 1.67 -10.70 3.04
CA ARG A 121 2.18 -10.46 1.69
C ARG A 121 2.59 -9.00 1.59
N LEU A 122 3.87 -8.79 1.28
CA LEU A 122 4.40 -7.48 0.96
C LEU A 122 4.40 -7.36 -0.57
N SER A 123 3.85 -6.27 -1.10
CA SER A 123 3.80 -6.08 -2.55
C SER A 123 4.46 -4.78 -2.95
N VAL A 124 5.13 -4.81 -4.11
CA VAL A 124 5.69 -3.64 -4.78
C VAL A 124 4.93 -3.39 -6.07
N VAL A 125 4.54 -2.14 -6.28
CA VAL A 125 3.84 -1.69 -7.48
C VAL A 125 4.63 -0.53 -8.05
N ARG A 126 4.87 -0.56 -9.36
CA ARG A 126 5.48 0.56 -10.07
C ARG A 126 4.45 1.31 -10.88
N GLN A 127 4.70 2.59 -11.11
CA GLN A 127 3.89 3.43 -12.01
C GLN A 127 2.40 3.34 -11.66
N LEU A 128 2.08 3.50 -10.38
CA LEU A 128 0.73 3.32 -9.88
C LEU A 128 -0.14 4.52 -10.27
N ARG A 129 -1.15 4.30 -11.12
CA ARG A 129 -2.26 5.24 -11.31
C ARG A 129 -3.20 5.16 -10.12
N TYR A 130 -3.29 6.23 -9.34
CA TYR A 130 -3.94 6.19 -8.04
C TYR A 130 -5.17 7.10 -7.89
N ASP A 131 -5.38 8.07 -8.79
CA ASP A 131 -6.08 9.31 -8.40
C ASP A 131 -7.61 9.42 -8.59
N PRO A 132 -8.46 8.46 -8.93
CA PRO A 132 -9.61 8.67 -9.87
C PRO A 132 -9.71 9.89 -10.84
N SER A 133 -9.22 11.09 -10.52
CA SER A 133 -9.52 12.33 -11.25
C SER A 133 -8.52 12.68 -12.36
N ASN A 134 -7.37 12.01 -12.42
CA ASN A 134 -6.32 12.23 -13.43
C ASN A 134 -5.48 10.96 -13.67
N ASP A 135 -4.62 10.92 -14.69
CA ASP A 135 -3.74 9.76 -14.95
C ASP A 135 -2.34 9.90 -14.35
N ASN A 136 -2.18 10.66 -13.26
CA ASN A 136 -0.89 10.75 -12.60
C ASN A 136 -0.48 9.39 -12.03
N GLU A 137 0.80 9.09 -12.18
CA GLU A 137 1.44 7.87 -11.71
C GLU A 137 2.40 8.19 -10.56
N LEU A 138 2.45 7.31 -9.57
CA LEU A 138 3.50 7.23 -8.56
C LEU A 138 4.55 6.23 -9.01
N ASP A 139 5.83 6.58 -8.91
CA ASP A 139 6.92 5.72 -9.38
C ASP A 139 6.91 4.35 -8.68
N LEU A 140 6.71 4.32 -7.36
CA LEU A 140 6.65 3.08 -6.60
C LEU A 140 5.72 3.18 -5.38
N VAL A 141 4.96 2.11 -5.11
CA VAL A 141 4.12 1.96 -3.92
C VAL A 141 4.36 0.59 -3.27
N LEU A 142 4.50 0.59 -1.94
CA LEU A 142 4.62 -0.63 -1.14
C LEU A 142 3.34 -0.88 -0.37
N CYS A 143 2.84 -2.11 -0.47
CA CYS A 143 1.60 -2.54 0.15
C CYS A 143 1.84 -3.67 1.15
N LEU A 144 0.99 -3.73 2.17
CA LEU A 144 0.85 -4.86 3.08
C LEU A 144 -0.55 -5.45 2.89
N ASN A 145 -0.62 -6.70 2.44
CA ASN A 145 -1.87 -7.44 2.23
C ASN A 145 -2.88 -6.64 1.38
N GLY A 146 -2.39 -5.90 0.37
CA GLY A 146 -3.22 -5.06 -0.51
C GLY A 146 -3.54 -3.65 0.00
N VAL A 147 -3.17 -3.29 1.23
CA VAL A 147 -3.30 -1.92 1.76
C VAL A 147 -2.01 -1.15 1.47
N PRO A 148 -2.07 0.01 0.77
CA PRO A 148 -0.89 0.86 0.58
C PRO A 148 -0.35 1.40 1.90
N VAL A 149 0.96 1.29 2.10
CA VAL A 149 1.65 1.76 3.32
C VAL A 149 2.66 2.86 3.00
N VAL A 150 3.41 2.69 1.91
CA VAL A 150 4.48 3.62 1.49
C VAL A 150 4.25 4.03 0.05
N THR A 151 4.36 5.32 -0.24
CA THR A 151 4.49 5.82 -1.62
C THR A 151 5.88 6.40 -1.82
N CYS A 152 6.43 6.26 -3.02
CA CYS A 152 7.74 6.77 -3.37
C CYS A 152 7.69 7.51 -4.71
N GLU A 153 8.27 8.70 -4.74
CA GLU A 153 8.72 9.37 -5.96
C GLU A 153 10.25 9.20 -6.02
N LEU A 154 10.72 8.62 -7.10
CA LEU A 154 12.12 8.30 -7.33
C LEU A 154 12.69 9.32 -8.30
N LYS A 155 13.95 9.70 -8.17
CA LYS A 155 14.64 10.54 -9.16
C LYS A 155 16.04 10.00 -9.38
N ASN A 156 16.57 10.17 -10.59
CA ASN A 156 17.93 9.77 -10.91
C ASN A 156 18.83 11.00 -10.97
N ALA A 157 19.74 11.16 -10.01
CA ALA A 157 20.63 12.32 -9.98
C ALA A 157 21.52 12.43 -11.24
N MET A 158 21.79 11.30 -11.92
CA MET A 158 22.56 11.26 -13.17
C MET A 158 21.83 11.92 -14.35
N THR A 159 20.51 12.08 -14.30
CA THR A 159 19.72 12.82 -15.29
C THR A 159 19.53 14.29 -14.93
N GLY A 160 20.19 14.76 -13.86
CA GLY A 160 20.03 16.12 -13.33
C GLY A 160 18.80 16.31 -12.45
N GLN A 161 17.96 15.28 -12.29
CA GLN A 161 16.83 15.30 -11.38
C GLN A 161 17.22 14.76 -10.00
N LYS A 162 17.22 15.65 -9.00
CA LYS A 162 17.45 15.32 -7.58
C LYS A 162 16.16 15.25 -6.77
N VAL A 163 16.28 14.84 -5.51
CA VAL A 163 15.18 14.69 -4.54
C VAL A 163 14.34 15.96 -4.36
N GLY A 164 14.94 17.15 -4.57
CA GLY A 164 14.21 18.41 -4.60
C GLY A 164 13.05 18.44 -5.60
N HIS A 165 13.21 17.78 -6.76
CA HIS A 165 12.14 17.66 -7.76
C HIS A 165 11.03 16.72 -7.30
N ALA A 166 11.37 15.58 -6.69
CA ALA A 166 10.37 14.67 -6.09
C ALA A 166 9.57 15.35 -4.98
N LYS A 167 10.24 16.13 -4.11
CA LYS A 167 9.56 16.97 -3.10
C LYS A 167 8.61 17.97 -3.75
N GLN A 168 9.04 18.64 -4.82
CA GLN A 168 8.21 19.60 -5.52
C GLN A 168 6.99 18.93 -6.16
N GLN A 169 7.16 17.76 -6.79
CA GLN A 169 6.09 16.96 -7.38
C GLN A 169 5.01 16.62 -6.34
N TYR A 170 5.41 16.17 -5.14
CA TYR A 170 4.46 15.97 -4.03
C TYR A 170 3.75 17.25 -3.58
N LYS A 171 4.42 18.41 -3.63
CA LYS A 171 3.86 19.69 -3.20
C LYS A 171 2.87 20.30 -4.20
N THR A 172 3.12 20.14 -5.51
CA THR A 172 2.39 20.87 -6.55
C THR A 172 1.58 20.00 -7.49
N ASP A 173 2.04 18.79 -7.77
CA ASP A 173 1.47 17.97 -8.86
C ASP A 173 0.55 16.87 -8.31
N ARG A 174 0.73 16.52 -7.03
CA ARG A 174 -0.10 15.54 -6.32
C ARG A 174 -1.22 16.24 -5.57
N ASN A 175 -2.45 15.78 -5.77
CA ASN A 175 -3.61 16.26 -5.04
C ASN A 175 -3.65 15.62 -3.64
N PRO A 176 -3.44 16.37 -2.54
CA PRO A 176 -3.43 15.79 -1.19
C PRO A 176 -4.80 15.22 -0.75
N LYS A 177 -5.87 15.53 -1.49
CA LYS A 177 -7.22 15.01 -1.26
C LYS A 177 -7.51 13.72 -2.02
N ALA A 178 -6.60 13.26 -2.87
CA ALA A 178 -6.74 11.95 -3.52
C ALA A 178 -6.86 10.86 -2.45
N PRO A 179 -7.73 9.83 -2.61
CA PRO A 179 -8.01 8.85 -1.55
C PRO A 179 -6.75 8.19 -0.96
N LEU A 180 -5.72 7.96 -1.79
CA LEU A 180 -4.42 7.41 -1.36
C LEU A 180 -3.64 8.31 -0.38
N PHE A 181 -3.78 9.64 -0.50
CA PHE A 181 -3.00 10.64 0.25
C PHE A 181 -3.76 11.26 1.43
N VAL A 182 -5.05 10.93 1.59
CA VAL A 182 -5.82 11.41 2.76
C VAL A 182 -5.12 10.95 4.03
N PHE A 183 -4.72 11.92 4.85
CA PHE A 183 -3.89 11.69 6.03
C PHE A 183 -4.47 10.59 6.92
N LYS A 184 -3.61 9.62 7.28
CA LYS A 184 -3.91 8.41 8.07
C LYS A 184 -4.85 7.40 7.40
N SER A 185 -5.55 7.73 6.33
CA SER A 185 -6.61 6.88 5.78
C SER A 185 -6.07 5.71 4.93
N ARG A 186 -5.01 5.92 4.16
CA ARG A 186 -4.38 4.89 3.31
C ARG A 186 -2.88 4.84 3.54
N ALA A 187 -2.08 5.42 2.63
CA ALA A 187 -0.63 5.45 2.78
C ALA A 187 -0.23 6.23 4.04
N LEU A 188 0.79 5.73 4.73
CA LEU A 188 1.24 6.26 6.03
C LEU A 188 2.42 7.22 5.89
N VAL A 189 3.22 7.03 4.83
CA VAL A 189 4.46 7.77 4.61
C VAL A 189 4.72 7.88 3.11
N HIS A 190 5.25 9.04 2.73
CA HIS A 190 5.56 9.40 1.35
C HIS A 190 7.04 9.75 1.26
N PHE A 191 7.78 9.03 0.44
CA PHE A 191 9.22 9.18 0.26
C PHE A 191 9.54 9.89 -1.05
N ALA A 192 10.44 10.85 -0.96
CA ALA A 192 11.16 11.40 -2.11
C ALA A 192 12.59 10.86 -2.05
N VAL A 193 13.02 10.13 -3.08
CA VAL A 193 14.31 9.40 -3.07
C VAL A 193 15.08 9.69 -4.35
N ASP A 194 16.37 9.96 -4.22
CA ASP A 194 17.33 9.85 -5.33
C ASP A 194 18.49 8.91 -4.95
N SER A 195 19.57 8.89 -5.75
CA SER A 195 20.73 8.03 -5.50
C SER A 195 21.50 8.37 -4.23
N ASP A 196 21.36 9.59 -3.72
CA ASP A 196 22.20 10.16 -2.66
C ASP A 196 21.39 10.39 -1.37
N GLU A 197 20.10 10.75 -1.50
CA GLU A 197 19.25 11.17 -0.39
C GLU A 197 17.88 10.49 -0.42
N ALA A 198 17.35 10.20 0.77
CA ALA A 198 15.96 9.79 0.97
C ALA A 198 15.32 10.70 2.03
N TRP A 199 14.21 11.34 1.65
CA TRP A 199 13.41 12.20 2.51
C TRP A 199 12.00 11.65 2.62
N MET A 200 11.33 11.91 3.75
CA MET A 200 9.97 11.44 3.96
C MET A 200 9.10 12.42 4.71
N THR A 201 7.80 12.30 4.48
CA THR A 201 6.76 12.99 5.24
C THR A 201 5.59 12.04 5.49
N THR A 202 4.85 12.25 6.57
CA THR A 202 3.66 11.43 6.91
C THR A 202 2.36 12.06 6.44
N GLN A 203 2.41 13.31 5.97
CA GLN A 203 1.24 14.04 5.50
C GLN A 203 1.62 14.94 4.33
N LEU A 204 0.92 14.79 3.21
CA LEU A 204 0.94 15.79 2.15
C LEU A 204 -0.04 16.92 2.50
N GLU A 205 0.45 18.16 2.51
CA GLU A 205 -0.35 19.37 2.71
C GLU A 205 -0.05 20.41 1.62
N GLY A 206 0.11 19.93 0.39
CA GLY A 206 0.49 20.74 -0.77
C GLY A 206 1.81 21.47 -0.52
N VAL A 207 1.87 22.78 -0.80
CA VAL A 207 3.08 23.60 -0.58
C VAL A 207 3.61 23.61 0.86
N LYS A 208 2.75 23.30 1.85
CA LYS A 208 3.13 23.25 3.28
C LYS A 208 3.80 21.93 3.68
N THR A 209 3.84 20.93 2.80
CA THR A 209 4.51 19.66 3.07
C THR A 209 5.99 19.89 3.43
N TRP A 210 6.48 19.26 4.51
CA TRP A 210 7.88 19.28 4.95
C TRP A 210 8.47 17.88 4.96
#